data_AF-A0A920CCF9-F1
#
_entry.id   AF-A0A920CCF9-F1
#
_cell.length_a   1.000
_cell.length_b   1.000
_cell.length_c   1.000
_cell.angle_alpha   90.00
_cell.angle_beta   90.00
_cell.angle_gamma   90.00
#
_symmetry.space_group_name_H-M   'P 1'
#
loop_
_entity.id
_entity.type
_entity.pdbx_description
1 polymer ?
#
loop_
_entity_poly.entity_id
_entity_poly.type
_entity_poly.pdbx_seq_one_letter_code
_entity_poly.pdbx_strand_id
1 'polypeptide(L)'
;MTKITLEMSKGAYEIAKKVYSNQMTRTAGSVEINRVTGMNQSSAHAFITIFLAMMNSEVYKRAFNNQTNKFLLQSIRQDFGEEAWRNALNAVQMHIDYYSTLGRGNLTGTTNREPLRQ
;
A
#
# COMPACT_ATOMS: atom_id res chain seq x y z
N MET A 1 11.18 -11.72 2.28
CA MET A 1 10.79 -10.50 1.56
C MET A 1 12.02 -9.62 1.41
N THR A 2 12.39 -9.24 0.19
CA THR A 2 13.47 -8.27 -0.06
C THR A 2 13.07 -6.90 0.45
N LYS A 3 14.00 -6.17 1.06
CA LYS A 3 13.77 -4.82 1.58
C LYS A 3 13.54 -3.86 0.41
N ILE A 4 12.40 -3.19 0.38
CA ILE A 4 12.08 -2.20 -0.65
C ILE A 4 12.93 -0.94 -0.40
N THR A 5 13.68 -0.55 -1.41
CA THR A 5 14.53 0.65 -1.38
C THR A 5 13.76 1.87 -1.88
N LEU A 6 14.30 3.06 -1.59
CA LEU A 6 13.75 4.31 -2.12
C LEU A 6 13.87 4.37 -3.66
N GLU A 7 14.97 3.90 -4.22
CA GLU A 7 15.17 3.82 -5.69
C GLU A 7 14.11 2.95 -6.37
N MET A 8 13.81 1.79 -5.78
CA MET A 8 12.70 0.95 -6.24
C MET A 8 11.35 1.69 -6.16
N SER A 9 11.13 2.47 -5.11
CA SER A 9 9.88 3.23 -4.93
C SER A 9 9.75 4.34 -5.99
N LYS A 10 10.83 5.03 -6.34
CA LYS A 10 10.85 6.05 -7.41
C LYS A 10 10.52 5.43 -8.77
N GLY A 11 11.17 4.32 -9.13
CA GLY A 11 10.88 3.63 -10.39
C GLY A 11 9.45 3.07 -10.43
N ALA A 12 8.96 2.54 -9.30
CA ALA A 12 7.60 2.06 -9.18
C ALA A 12 6.55 3.16 -9.35
N TYR A 13 6.84 4.37 -8.84
CA TYR A 13 5.95 5.52 -8.92
C TYR A 13 5.66 5.96 -10.36
N GLU A 14 6.69 6.03 -11.21
CA GLU A 14 6.50 6.39 -12.63
C GLU A 14 5.58 5.43 -13.38
N ILE A 15 5.66 4.13 -13.06
CA ILE A 15 4.76 3.14 -13.65
C ILE A 15 3.37 3.21 -13.01
N ALA A 16 3.27 3.43 -11.70
CA ALA A 16 2.00 3.57 -11.02
C ALA A 16 1.18 4.76 -11.54
N LYS A 17 1.83 5.88 -11.89
CA LYS A 17 1.18 7.01 -12.59
C LYS A 17 0.54 6.60 -13.91
N LYS A 18 1.23 5.80 -14.73
CA LYS A 18 0.68 5.27 -15.99
C LYS A 18 -0.53 4.36 -15.77
N VAL A 19 -0.51 3.58 -14.68
CA VAL A 19 -1.67 2.77 -14.29
C VAL A 19 -2.85 3.64 -13.88
N TYR A 20 -2.61 4.68 -13.08
CA TYR A 20 -3.65 5.62 -12.65
C TYR A 20 -4.28 6.38 -13.83
N SER A 21 -3.48 6.78 -14.81
CA SER A 21 -3.96 7.43 -16.04
C SER A 21 -4.54 6.45 -17.09
N ASN A 22 -4.84 5.21 -16.72
CA ASN A 22 -5.36 4.15 -17.59
C ASN A 22 -4.50 3.83 -18.84
N GLN A 23 -3.22 4.21 -18.83
CA GLN A 23 -2.28 3.89 -19.91
C GLN A 23 -1.70 2.48 -19.78
N MET A 24 -1.89 1.84 -18.62
CA MET A 24 -1.37 0.52 -18.31
C MET A 24 -2.29 -0.19 -17.31
N THR A 25 -2.43 -1.51 -17.44
CA THR A 25 -3.19 -2.30 -16.45
C THR A 25 -2.36 -2.52 -15.19
N ARG A 26 -3.02 -2.80 -14.05
CA ARG A 26 -2.31 -3.14 -12.79
C ARG A 26 -1.37 -4.34 -12.95
N THR A 27 -1.80 -5.36 -13.68
CA THR A 27 -1.00 -6.57 -13.94
C THR A 27 0.25 -6.23 -14.75
N ALA A 28 0.09 -5.53 -15.88
CA ALA A 28 1.23 -5.11 -16.71
C ALA A 28 2.18 -4.20 -15.93
N GLY A 29 1.64 -3.26 -15.14
CA GLY A 29 2.42 -2.38 -14.28
C GLY A 29 3.24 -3.16 -13.25
N SER A 30 2.68 -4.17 -12.60
CA SER A 30 3.41 -4.97 -11.61
C SER A 30 4.60 -5.72 -12.20
N VAL A 31 4.45 -6.23 -13.43
CA VAL A 31 5.52 -6.90 -14.18
C VAL A 31 6.58 -5.89 -14.58
N GLU A 32 6.18 -4.73 -15.09
CA GLU A 32 7.12 -3.69 -15.53
C GLU A 32 7.93 -3.12 -14.37
N ILE A 33 7.30 -2.86 -13.22
CA ILE A 33 8.00 -2.43 -12.01
C ILE A 33 9.03 -3.48 -11.58
N ASN A 34 8.67 -4.76 -11.60
CA ASN A 34 9.61 -5.83 -11.28
C ASN A 34 10.81 -5.82 -12.24
N ARG A 35 10.55 -5.69 -13.56
CA ARG A 35 11.57 -5.65 -14.60
C ARG A 35 12.54 -4.48 -14.45
N VAL A 36 12.03 -3.26 -14.18
CA VAL A 36 12.86 -2.04 -14.19
C VAL A 36 13.50 -1.70 -12.85
N THR A 37 12.95 -2.21 -11.74
CA THR A 37 13.45 -1.90 -10.39
C THR A 37 14.03 -3.08 -9.64
N GLY A 38 13.73 -4.31 -10.06
CA GLY A 38 14.01 -5.53 -9.28
C GLY A 38 13.08 -5.74 -8.08
N MET A 39 12.09 -4.87 -7.86
CA MET A 39 11.09 -5.05 -6.80
C MET A 39 10.29 -6.32 -7.06
N ASN A 40 10.17 -7.21 -6.07
CA ASN A 40 9.37 -8.44 -6.25
C ASN A 40 7.94 -8.11 -6.70
N GLN A 41 7.41 -8.88 -7.66
CA GLN A 41 6.12 -8.61 -8.30
C GLN A 41 4.95 -8.45 -7.30
N SER A 42 4.92 -9.22 -6.22
CA SER A 42 3.89 -9.08 -5.17
C SER A 42 3.98 -7.73 -4.44
N SER A 43 5.21 -7.24 -4.24
CA SER A 43 5.43 -5.90 -3.68
C SER A 43 5.09 -4.81 -4.69
N ALA A 44 5.41 -5.01 -5.98
CA ALA A 44 5.04 -4.09 -7.05
C ALA A 44 3.52 -3.95 -7.20
N HIS A 45 2.79 -5.06 -7.15
CA HIS A 45 1.33 -5.04 -7.16
C HIS A 45 0.78 -4.29 -5.94
N ALA A 46 1.32 -4.54 -4.73
CA ALA A 46 0.91 -3.81 -3.53
C ALA A 46 1.21 -2.31 -3.64
N PHE A 47 2.32 -1.93 -4.26
CA PHE A 47 2.68 -0.53 -4.55
C PHE A 47 1.63 0.15 -5.41
N ILE A 48 1.25 -0.48 -6.52
CA ILE A 48 0.19 0.05 -7.39
C ILE A 48 -1.13 0.16 -6.62
N THR A 49 -1.52 -0.86 -5.85
CA THR A 49 -2.75 -0.81 -5.04
C THR A 49 -2.76 0.36 -4.05
N ILE A 50 -1.67 0.55 -3.31
CA ILE A 50 -1.59 1.62 -2.29
C ILE A 50 -1.61 2.99 -2.96
N PHE A 51 -0.85 3.17 -4.05
CA PHE A 51 -0.86 4.42 -4.80
C PHE A 51 -2.25 4.77 -5.32
N LEU A 52 -2.96 3.83 -5.94
CA LEU A 52 -4.32 4.07 -6.42
C LEU A 52 -5.30 4.38 -5.28
N ALA A 53 -5.18 3.68 -4.16
CA ALA A 53 -5.99 3.97 -2.98
C ALA A 53 -5.73 5.38 -2.43
N MET A 54 -4.47 5.83 -2.42
CA MET A 54 -4.12 7.20 -2.05
C MET A 54 -4.74 8.23 -3.00
N MET A 55 -4.66 7.99 -4.32
CA MET A 55 -5.22 8.93 -5.31
C MET A 55 -6.75 9.05 -5.20
N ASN A 56 -7.43 7.95 -4.85
CA ASN A 56 -8.90 7.87 -4.80
C ASN A 56 -9.48 8.05 -3.38
N SER A 57 -8.65 8.32 -2.37
CA SER A 57 -9.08 8.36 -0.97
C SER A 57 -9.80 7.07 -0.54
N GLU A 58 -9.17 5.91 -0.76
CA GLU A 58 -9.67 4.58 -0.40
C GLU A 58 -8.80 3.91 0.68
N VAL A 59 -9.38 2.99 1.44
CA VAL A 59 -8.66 2.22 2.46
C VAL A 59 -7.74 1.17 1.84
N TYR A 60 -6.53 1.03 2.36
CA TYR A 60 -5.60 -0.05 2.03
C TYR A 60 -5.14 -0.80 3.30
N LYS A 61 -4.94 -2.11 3.19
CA LYS A 61 -4.68 -3.00 4.36
C LYS A 61 -3.21 -3.39 4.54
N ARG A 62 -2.34 -3.02 3.61
CA ARG A 62 -0.89 -3.23 3.70
C ARG A 62 -0.20 -1.88 3.59
N ALA A 63 0.79 -1.61 4.43
CA ALA A 63 1.63 -0.42 4.30
C ALA A 63 3.07 -0.81 3.98
N PHE A 64 3.78 0.08 3.32
CA PHE A 64 5.24 0.01 3.23
C PHE A 64 5.88 0.71 4.43
N ASN A 65 7.21 0.68 4.45
CA ASN A 65 7.98 1.44 5.43
C ASN A 65 7.69 2.95 5.34
N ASN A 66 8.00 3.66 6.43
CA ASN A 66 7.76 5.09 6.54
C ASN A 66 8.44 5.92 5.44
N GLN A 67 9.58 5.46 4.91
CA GLN A 67 10.31 6.15 3.86
C GLN A 67 9.54 6.14 2.53
N THR A 68 8.97 5.00 2.13
CA THR A 68 8.13 4.89 0.93
C THR A 68 6.83 5.68 1.07
N ASN A 69 6.16 5.64 2.24
CA ASN A 69 4.93 6.41 2.46
C ASN A 69 5.19 7.92 2.39
N LYS A 70 6.26 8.40 3.02
CA LYS A 70 6.65 9.82 2.96
C LYS A 70 6.94 10.24 1.52
N PHE A 71 7.68 9.42 0.77
CA PHE A 71 7.94 9.66 -0.64
C PHE A 71 6.66 9.78 -1.46
N LEU A 72 5.72 8.83 -1.32
CA LEU A 72 4.43 8.88 -2.03
C LEU A 72 3.66 10.17 -1.75
N LEU A 73 3.52 10.57 -0.48
CA LEU A 73 2.81 11.79 -0.11
C LEU A 73 3.44 13.05 -0.71
N GLN A 74 4.77 13.14 -0.66
CA GLN A 74 5.51 14.28 -1.21
C GLN A 74 5.39 14.33 -2.74
N SER A 75 5.59 13.21 -3.42
CA SER A 75 5.49 13.12 -4.88
C SER A 75 4.06 13.36 -5.38
N ILE A 76 3.04 12.82 -4.71
CA ILE A 76 1.64 13.09 -5.06
C ILE A 76 1.33 14.59 -4.97
N ARG A 77 1.75 15.25 -3.90
CA ARG A 77 1.56 16.70 -3.74
C ARG A 77 2.24 17.49 -4.85
N GLN A 78 3.46 17.10 -5.21
CA GLN A 78 4.24 17.77 -6.24
C GLN A 78 3.64 17.59 -7.64
N ASP A 79 3.22 16.36 -7.99
CA ASP A 79 2.81 16.01 -9.35
C ASP A 79 1.30 16.25 -9.61
N PHE A 80 0.46 16.13 -8.58
CA PHE A 80 -1.01 16.18 -8.70
C PHE A 80 -1.67 17.29 -7.87
N GLY A 81 -0.90 18.02 -7.06
CA GLY A 81 -1.40 19.17 -6.29
C GLY A 81 -2.06 18.83 -4.96
N GLU A 82 -2.62 19.86 -4.32
CA GLU A 82 -3.13 19.82 -2.94
C GLU A 82 -4.35 18.90 -2.77
N GLU A 83 -5.23 18.80 -3.77
CA GLU A 83 -6.43 17.97 -3.69
C GLU A 83 -6.07 16.48 -3.64
N ALA A 84 -5.23 16.01 -4.58
CA ALA A 84 -4.73 14.64 -4.58
C ALA A 84 -3.93 14.32 -3.31
N TRP A 85 -3.18 15.29 -2.79
CA TRP A 85 -2.48 15.13 -1.52
C TRP A 85 -3.43 14.95 -0.33
N ARG A 86 -4.55 15.69 -0.27
CA ARG A 86 -5.59 15.49 0.75
C ARG A 86 -6.24 14.11 0.65
N ASN A 87 -6.51 13.63 -0.57
CA ASN A 87 -7.00 12.27 -0.79
C ASN A 87 -6.02 11.23 -0.24
N ALA A 88 -4.72 11.43 -0.50
CA ALA A 88 -3.68 10.54 0.00
C ALA A 88 -3.59 10.54 1.53
N LEU A 89 -3.69 11.71 2.18
CA LEU A 89 -3.74 11.81 3.64
C LEU A 89 -4.97 11.09 4.23
N ASN A 90 -6.14 11.24 3.61
CA ASN A 90 -7.35 10.54 4.03
C ASN A 90 -7.19 9.02 3.92
N ALA A 91 -6.61 8.52 2.82
CA ALA A 91 -6.31 7.10 2.65
C ALA A 91 -5.35 6.57 3.73
N VAL A 92 -4.31 7.35 4.08
CA VAL A 92 -3.38 7.02 5.17
C VAL A 92 -4.12 6.97 6.52
N GLN A 93 -5.00 7.93 6.80
CA GLN A 93 -5.77 7.93 8.04
C GLN A 93 -6.70 6.70 8.13
N MET A 94 -7.41 6.37 7.05
CA MET A 94 -8.26 5.17 7.02
C MET A 94 -7.47 3.88 7.22
N HIS A 95 -6.23 3.81 6.70
CA HIS A 95 -5.33 2.70 6.98
C HIS A 95 -4.97 2.59 8.47
N ILE A 96 -4.64 3.71 9.11
CA ILE A 96 -4.34 3.79 10.56
C ILE A 96 -5.55 3.36 11.39
N ASP A 97 -6.74 3.85 11.03
CA ASP A 97 -7.98 3.51 11.71
C ASP A 97 -8.28 2.01 11.58
N TYR A 98 -8.16 1.45 10.37
CA TYR A 98 -8.29 0.01 10.14
C TYR A 98 -7.33 -0.80 11.02
N TYR A 99 -6.05 -0.45 11.05
CA TYR A 99 -5.07 -1.16 11.87
C TYR A 99 -5.34 -1.02 13.37
N SER A 100 -5.86 0.13 13.81
CA SER A 100 -6.25 0.37 15.20
C SER A 100 -7.40 -0.53 15.65
N THR A 101 -8.29 -0.95 14.73
CA THR A 101 -9.32 -1.95 15.03
C THR A 101 -8.74 -3.35 15.25
N LEU A 102 -7.66 -3.71 14.55
CA LEU A 102 -6.99 -5.01 14.70
C LEU A 102 -6.25 -5.12 16.04
N GLY A 103 -5.64 -4.03 16.51
CA GLY A 103 -4.94 -3.98 17.80
C GLY A 103 -5.85 -3.97 19.03
N ARG A 104 -7.16 -3.72 18.87
CA ARG A 104 -8.17 -3.88 19.94
C ARG A 104 -8.65 -5.32 20.10
N GLY A 105 -8.21 -6.24 19.25
CA GLY A 105 -8.50 -7.67 19.35
C GLY A 105 -7.36 -8.44 20.02
N ASN A 106 -7.18 -8.30 21.33
CA ASN A 106 -6.42 -9.29 22.10
C ASN A 106 -7.40 -10.13 22.95
N LEU A 107 -7.43 -11.43 22.61
CA LEU A 107 -7.80 -12.59 23.44
C LEU A 107 -9.30 -12.86 23.71
N THR A 108 -9.92 -13.65 22.84
CA THR A 108 -10.78 -14.76 23.30
C THR A 108 -10.16 -16.08 22.89
N GLY A 109 -9.45 -16.68 23.85
CA GLY A 109 -9.34 -18.12 24.07
C GLY A 109 -8.83 -18.97 22.90
N THR A 110 -7.61 -19.48 23.07
CA THR A 110 -7.34 -20.90 22.83
C THR A 110 -8.42 -21.75 23.53
N THR A 111 -9.50 -22.09 22.85
CA THR A 111 -10.32 -23.24 23.25
C THR A 111 -9.55 -24.49 22.87
N ASN A 112 -8.62 -24.86 23.76
CA ASN A 112 -8.22 -26.25 23.89
C ASN A 112 -9.51 -27.08 24.02
N ARG A 113 -9.64 -28.04 23.10
CA ARG A 113 -10.53 -29.18 23.25
C ARG A 113 -10.13 -29.89 24.54
N GLU A 114 -11.11 -30.21 25.38
CA GLU A 114 -11.23 -31.41 26.23
C GLU A 114 -12.62 -31.32 26.90
N PRO A 115 -13.61 -32.15 26.50
CA PRO A 115 -14.86 -32.24 27.24
C PRO A 115 -14.60 -33.02 28.54
N LEU A 116 -14.77 -32.35 29.68
CA LEU A 116 -14.90 -33.02 30.97
C LEU A 116 -16.16 -33.88 30.94
N ARG A 117 -15.93 -35.19 30.94
CA ARG A 117 -16.92 -36.22 31.22
C ARG A 117 -17.55 -35.95 32.59
N GLN A 118 -18.88 -35.94 32.64
CA GLN A 118 -19.62 -36.41 33.81
C GLN A 118 -20.13 -37.82 33.49
#